data_AF-A0A174BVJ6-F1
#
_entry.id   AF-A0A174BVJ6-F1
#
_cell.length_a   1.000
_cell.length_b   1.000
_cell.length_c   1.000
_cell.angle_alpha   90.00
_cell.angle_beta   90.00
_cell.angle_gamma   90.00
#
_symmetry.space_group_name_H-M   'P 1'
#
loop_
_entity.id
_entity.type
_entity.pdbx_description
1 polymer ?
#
loop_
_entity_poly.entity_id
_entity_poly.type
_entity_poly.pdbx_seq_one_letter_code
_entity_poly.pdbx_strand_id
1 'polypeptide(L)' 'MIQSVLLSGVENGDLRTDLDISAVSFSCWGMLSGLIQLAASKEEYIKQSMGLSKEQFLHYGFDMLYYSIADMEVKR' A
#
# COMPACT_ATOMS: atom_id res chain seq x y z
N MET A 1 -14.06 -0.23 -8.07
CA MET A 1 -13.42 1.02 -7.60
C MET A 1 -12.59 0.69 -6.37
N ILE A 2 -11.56 1.47 -5.98
CA ILE A 2 -10.72 1.13 -4.82
C ILE A 2 -11.55 0.87 -3.55
N GLN A 3 -12.61 1.67 -3.34
CA GLN A 3 -13.58 1.48 -2.27
C GLN A 3 -14.24 0.09 -2.25
N SER A 4 -14.65 -0.44 -3.41
CA SER A 4 -15.31 -1.76 -3.47
C SER A 4 -14.33 -2.91 -3.18
N VAL A 5 -13.06 -2.73 -3.55
CA VAL A 5 -11.99 -3.70 -3.24
C VAL A 5 -11.70 -3.70 -1.73
N LEU A 6 -11.59 -2.52 -1.13
CA LEU A 6 -11.37 -2.38 0.30
C LEU A 6 -12.55 -2.91 1.12
N LEU A 7 -13.79 -2.65 0.69
CA LEU A 7 -14.98 -3.18 1.35
C LEU A 7 -14.98 -4.71 1.32
N SER A 8 -14.71 -5.31 0.16
CA SER A 8 -14.63 -6.78 0.04
C SER A 8 -13.51 -7.36 0.92
N GLY A 9 -12.37 -6.67 1.04
CA GLY A 9 -11.28 -7.09 1.93
C GLY A 9 -11.70 -7.11 3.40
N VAL A 10 -12.50 -6.13 3.84
CA VAL A 10 -13.09 -6.15 5.20
C VAL A 10 -14.11 -7.27 5.35
N GLU A 11 -14.99 -7.46 4.37
CA GLU A 11 -16.00 -8.55 4.38
C GLU A 11 -15.38 -9.95 4.41
N ASN A 12 -14.21 -10.14 3.79
CA ASN A 12 -13.49 -11.41 3.76
C ASN A 12 -12.56 -11.63 4.96
N GLY A 13 -12.38 -10.63 5.83
CA GLY A 13 -11.44 -10.69 6.95
C GLY A 13 -9.96 -10.55 6.54
N ASP A 14 -9.69 -9.98 5.36
CA ASP A 14 -8.33 -9.66 4.91
C ASP A 14 -7.85 -8.30 5.45
N LEU A 15 -8.79 -7.39 5.73
CA LEU A 15 -8.53 -6.02 6.18
C LEU A 15 -9.22 -5.75 7.52
N ARG A 16 -8.63 -4.85 8.32
CA ARG A 16 -9.16 -4.51 9.64
C ARG A 16 -10.58 -3.94 9.55
N THR A 17 -11.41 -4.29 10.53
CA THR A 17 -12.82 -3.87 10.58
C THR A 17 -13.02 -2.45 11.12
N ASP A 18 -11.98 -1.83 11.70
CA ASP A 18 -12.01 -0.47 12.24
C ASP A 18 -11.73 0.63 11.20
N LEU A 19 -11.55 0.25 9.93
CA LEU A 19 -11.21 1.19 8.86
C LEU A 19 -12.41 2.04 8.41
N ASP A 20 -12.23 3.36 8.34
CA ASP A 20 -13.10 4.22 7.54
C ASP A 20 -12.77 4.01 6.06
N ILE A 21 -13.62 3.26 5.37
CA ILE A 21 -13.43 2.88 3.96
C ILE A 21 -13.28 4.11 3.05
N SER A 22 -14.01 5.20 3.31
CA SER A 22 -13.92 6.41 2.50
C SER A 22 -12.56 7.09 2.69
N ALA A 23 -12.14 7.30 3.93
CA ALA A 23 -10.84 7.91 4.22
C ALA A 23 -9.67 7.05 3.72
N VAL A 24 -9.73 5.74 3.91
CA VAL A 24 -8.70 4.79 3.46
C VAL A 24 -8.66 4.73 1.94
N SER A 25 -9.79 4.79 1.24
CA SER A 25 -9.84 4.82 -0.23
C SER A 25 -9.03 5.99 -0.82
N PHE A 26 -9.25 7.20 -0.31
CA PHE A 26 -8.52 8.39 -0.76
C PHE A 26 -7.05 8.33 -0.35
N SER A 27 -6.77 7.85 0.86
CA SER A 27 -5.40 7.69 1.36
C SER A 27 -4.60 6.70 0.51
N CYS A 28 -5.15 5.52 0.23
CA CYS A 28 -4.54 4.53 -0.64
C CYS A 28 -4.26 5.10 -2.04
N TRP A 29 -5.19 5.85 -2.62
CA TRP A 29 -4.96 6.46 -3.93
C TRP A 29 -3.78 7.44 -3.91
N GLY A 30 -3.73 8.33 -2.94
CA GLY A 30 -2.62 9.28 -2.79
C GLY A 30 -1.28 8.58 -2.55
N MET A 31 -1.25 7.60 -1.65
CA MET A 31 -0.02 6.86 -1.33
C MET A 31 0.48 6.02 -2.50
N LEU A 32 -0.40 5.29 -3.21
CA LEU A 32 -0.03 4.52 -4.39
C LEU A 32 0.49 5.42 -5.51
N SER A 33 -0.22 6.51 -5.81
CA SER A 33 0.21 7.46 -6.85
C SER A 33 1.54 8.09 -6.49
N GLY A 34 1.72 8.50 -5.23
CA GLY A 34 2.96 9.11 -4.75
C GLY A 34 4.13 8.15 -4.82
N LEU A 35 3.94 6.89 -4.42
CA LEU A 35 5.00 5.88 -4.46
C LEU A 35 5.42 5.56 -5.90
N ILE A 36 4.46 5.40 -6.81
CA ILE A 36 4.73 5.15 -8.23
C ILE A 36 5.46 6.34 -8.86
N GLN A 37 5.00 7.57 -8.59
CA GLN A 37 5.62 8.77 -9.13
C GLN A 37 7.04 8.98 -8.56
N LEU A 38 7.25 8.70 -7.28
CA LEU A 38 8.56 8.78 -6.65
C LEU A 38 9.51 7.76 -7.28
N ALA A 39 9.08 6.50 -7.42
CA ALA A 39 9.85 5.44 -8.05
C ALA A 39 10.22 5.76 -9.51
N ALA A 40 9.32 6.40 -10.25
CA ALA A 40 9.56 6.81 -11.64
C ALA A 40 10.47 8.04 -11.77
N SER A 41 10.35 9.02 -10.87
CA SER A 41 11.06 10.30 -10.99
C SER A 41 12.40 10.36 -10.25
N LYS A 42 12.62 9.44 -9.29
CA LYS A 42 13.81 9.40 -8.43
C LYS A 42 14.50 8.04 -8.44
N GLU A 43 14.37 7.27 -9.52
CA GLU A 43 14.93 5.92 -9.65
C GLU A 43 16.43 5.86 -9.32
N GLU A 44 17.23 6.75 -9.93
CA GLU A 44 18.69 6.78 -9.68
C GLU A 44 19.01 7.11 -8.22
N TYR A 45 18.25 8.03 -7.61
CA TYR A 45 18.43 8.36 -6.20
C TYR A 45 18.07 7.18 -5.28
N ILE A 46 16.99 6.46 -5.57
CA ILE A 46 16.60 5.25 -4.83
C ILE A 46 17.72 4.21 -4.92
N LYS A 47 18.26 3.98 -6.12
CA LYS A 47 19.37 3.05 -6.34
C LYS A 47 20.61 3.45 -5.54
N GLN A 48 21.00 4.71 -5.57
CA GLN A 48 22.19 5.21 -4.88
C GLN A 48 22.04 5.22 -3.35
N SER A 49 20.87 5.59 -2.84
CA SER A 49 20.63 5.76 -1.40
C SER A 49 20.25 4.45 -0.69
N MET A 50 19.51 3.57 -1.36
CA MET A 50 18.96 2.35 -0.77
C MET A 50 19.55 1.06 -1.37
N GLY A 51 20.24 1.14 -2.51
CA GLY A 51 20.72 -0.05 -3.23
C GLY A 51 19.60 -0.88 -3.87
N LEU A 52 18.37 -0.36 -3.92
CA LEU A 52 17.21 -1.06 -4.46
C LEU A 52 16.99 -0.73 -5.94
N SER A 53 16.50 -1.71 -6.70
CA SER A 53 15.84 -1.44 -7.97
C SER A 53 14.51 -0.72 -7.75
N LYS A 54 13.99 -0.09 -8.80
CA LYS A 54 12.68 0.53 -8.80
C LYS A 54 11.58 -0.44 -8.37
N GLU A 55 11.61 -1.66 -8.90
CA GLU A 55 10.65 -2.72 -8.58
C GLU A 55 10.75 -3.13 -7.12
N GLN A 56 11.96 -3.33 -6.60
CA GLN A 56 12.17 -3.68 -5.19
C GLN A 56 11.64 -2.60 -4.25
N PHE A 57 11.87 -1.32 -4.58
CA PHE A 57 11.31 -0.20 -3.84
C PHE A 57 9.78 -0.18 -3.88
N LEU A 58 9.18 -0.39 -5.04
CA LEU A 58 7.72 -0.43 -5.19
C LEU A 58 7.11 -1.59 -4.42
N HIS A 59 7.68 -2.80 -4.52
CA HIS A 59 7.23 -3.96 -3.76
C HIS A 59 7.25 -3.69 -2.27
N TYR A 60 8.39 -3.21 -1.74
CA TYR A 60 8.51 -2.87 -0.33
C TYR A 60 7.48 -1.84 0.12
N GLY A 61 7.26 -0.77 -0.67
CA GLY A 61 6.28 0.25 -0.33
C GLY A 61 4.85 -0.26 -0.41
N PHE A 62 4.50 -1.10 -1.38
CA PHE A 62 3.17 -1.70 -1.46
C PHE A 62 2.88 -2.64 -0.28
N ASP A 63 3.86 -3.45 0.12
CA ASP A 63 3.76 -4.31 1.30
C ASP A 63 3.50 -3.47 2.56
N MET A 64 4.28 -2.40 2.76
CA MET A 64 4.09 -1.46 3.88
C MET A 64 2.68 -0.85 3.89
N LEU A 65 2.15 -0.44 2.74
CA LEU A 65 0.79 0.09 2.63
C LEU A 65 -0.25 -0.98 2.95
N TYR A 66 -0.11 -2.20 2.41
CA TYR A 66 -1.02 -3.30 2.68
C TYR A 66 -1.04 -3.67 4.17
N TYR A 67 0.13 -3.88 4.78
CA TYR A 67 0.22 -4.22 6.21
C TYR A 67 -0.33 -3.14 7.14
N SER A 68 -0.40 -1.88 6.71
CA SER A 68 -1.03 -0.81 7.49
C SER A 68 -2.55 -0.95 7.63
N ILE A 69 -3.20 -1.68 6.72
CA ILE A 69 -4.65 -1.88 6.67
C ILE A 69 -5.08 -3.35 6.81
N ALA A 70 -4.14 -4.29 6.66
CA ALA A 70 -4.38 -5.71 6.80
C ALA A 70 -4.80 -6.07 8.22
N ASP A 71 -5.72 -7.03 8.33
CA ASP A 71 -6.03 -7.62 9.62
C ASP A 71 -4.89 -8.56 10.03
N MET A 72 -4.17 -8.18 11.08
CA MET A 72 -3.02 -8.92 11.61
C MET A 72 -3.40 -9.81 12.80
N GLU A 73 -4.69 -10.12 13.00
CA GLU A 73 -5.04 -11.31 13.77
C GLU A 73 -4.37 -12.51 13.12
N VAL A 74 -3.22 -12.87 13.70
CA VAL A 74 -2.40 -14.01 13.32
C VAL A 74 -3.34 -15.20 13.24
N LYS A 75 -3.64 -15.68 12.03
CA LYS A 75 -4.15 -17.02 11.79
C LYS A 75 -3.11 -18.00 12.37
N ARG A 76 -3.20 -18.23 13.68
CA ARG A 76 -2.53 -19.32 14.39
C ARG A 76 -3.26 -20.61 14.12
#